data_AF-A0A7X3UKN7-F1
#
_entry.id   AF-A0A7X3UKN7-F1
#
_cell.length_a   1.000
_cell.length_b   1.000
_cell.length_c   1.000
_cell.angle_alpha   90.00
_cell.angle_beta   90.00
_cell.angle_gamma   90.00
#
_symmetry.space_group_name_H-M   'P 1'
#
loop_
_entity.id
_entity.type
_entity.pdbx_description
1 polymer ?
#
loop_
_entity_poly.entity_id
_entity_poly.type
_entity_poly.pdbx_seq_one_letter_code
_entity_poly.pdbx_strand_id
1 'polypeptide(L)'
;MDMARIDEVVRLGDIEIWEVHNRGGQPHPFHLHPVQFQILDRNGQPSTSADLGWKDTVLVPPGDLVRIIMAFDRYADPQVPYMYHCHILEHEDNGMMGQFLVVEEPEQLSLITGKTTVVTFITGVQCGHCYEHARLFDEVLRENDINLVIITPESEPDQERVAALSSSLISDTAGKWAGWFGMAHTGPTHGTVLLDTTGEVVWRSTAPEPYMDVQNLVNRAKNLPGR
;
A
#
# COMPACT_ATOMS: atom_id res chain seq x y z
N MET A 1 -12.12 -14.76 -5.96
CA MET A 1 -10.98 -13.92 -5.57
C MET A 1 -11.26 -12.48 -5.96
N ASP A 2 -11.01 -11.53 -5.07
CA ASP A 2 -11.07 -10.11 -5.42
C ASP A 2 -9.71 -9.69 -5.99
N MET A 3 -9.61 -9.63 -7.32
CA MET A 3 -8.39 -9.19 -8.00
C MET A 3 -8.05 -7.73 -7.68
N ALA A 4 -9.02 -6.96 -7.16
CA ALA A 4 -8.87 -5.58 -6.75
C ALA A 4 -8.32 -5.40 -5.32
N ARG A 5 -7.91 -6.47 -4.63
CA ARG A 5 -7.37 -6.38 -3.27
C ARG A 5 -5.84 -6.51 -3.25
N ILE A 6 -5.14 -5.53 -2.65
CA ILE A 6 -3.74 -5.68 -2.21
C ILE A 6 -3.73 -5.87 -0.71
N ASP A 7 -3.13 -6.97 -0.26
CA ASP A 7 -2.98 -7.30 1.15
C ASP A 7 -1.75 -6.59 1.75
N GLU A 8 -0.63 -6.56 1.03
CA GLU A 8 0.64 -5.94 1.49
C GLU A 8 1.33 -5.08 0.41
N VAL A 9 2.11 -4.10 0.83
CA VAL A 9 2.99 -3.31 -0.05
C VAL A 9 4.40 -3.34 0.52
N VAL A 10 5.33 -3.90 -0.24
CA VAL A 10 6.72 -4.14 0.16
C VAL A 10 7.64 -3.23 -0.63
N ARG A 11 8.66 -2.65 0.00
CA ARG A 11 9.61 -1.79 -0.71
C ARG A 11 10.75 -2.61 -1.31
N LEU A 12 11.15 -2.24 -2.52
CA LEU A 12 12.32 -2.81 -3.16
C LEU A 12 13.57 -2.49 -2.32
N GLY A 13 14.34 -3.54 -2.01
CA GLY A 13 15.52 -3.48 -1.16
C GLY A 13 15.27 -3.90 0.29
N ASP A 14 14.01 -4.01 0.72
CA ASP A 14 13.69 -4.42 2.09
C ASP A 14 13.98 -5.90 2.33
N ILE A 15 14.36 -6.18 3.58
CA ILE A 15 14.40 -7.52 4.15
C ILE A 15 13.25 -7.61 5.13
N GLU A 16 12.30 -8.50 4.85
CA GLU A 16 11.10 -8.64 5.67
C GLU A 16 11.07 -9.97 6.41
N ILE A 17 10.46 -9.94 7.59
CA ILE A 17 10.11 -11.13 8.36
C ILE A 17 8.59 -11.23 8.35
N TRP A 18 8.06 -12.28 7.74
CA TRP A 18 6.63 -12.56 7.72
C TRP A 18 6.29 -13.65 8.72
N GLU A 19 5.19 -13.46 9.43
CA GLU A 19 4.64 -14.45 10.35
C GLU A 19 3.44 -15.16 9.72
N VAL A 20 3.64 -16.43 9.35
CA VAL A 20 2.59 -17.26 8.73
C VAL A 20 1.92 -18.10 9.81
N HIS A 21 0.70 -17.70 10.19
CA HIS A 21 -0.07 -18.36 11.26
C HIS A 21 -1.20 -19.21 10.68
N ASN A 22 -1.15 -20.51 10.89
CA ASN A 22 -2.28 -21.39 10.60
C ASN A 22 -3.23 -21.47 11.80
N ARG A 23 -4.34 -20.73 11.73
CA ARG A 23 -5.41 -20.78 12.74
C ARG A 23 -6.48 -21.84 12.46
N GLY A 24 -6.32 -22.62 11.39
CA GLY A 24 -7.25 -23.67 10.96
C GLY A 24 -6.95 -25.03 11.59
N GLY A 25 -7.79 -26.02 11.26
CA GLY A 25 -7.68 -27.39 11.77
C GLY A 25 -6.89 -28.37 10.90
N GLN A 26 -6.39 -27.93 9.74
CA GLN A 26 -5.68 -28.77 8.76
C GLN A 26 -4.32 -28.15 8.39
N PRO A 27 -3.31 -28.95 7.97
CA PRO A 27 -2.04 -28.41 7.50
C PRO A 27 -2.20 -27.64 6.18
N HIS A 28 -1.47 -26.52 6.04
CA HIS A 28 -1.49 -25.69 4.84
C HIS A 28 -0.08 -25.45 4.30
N PRO A 29 0.23 -25.83 3.05
CA PRO A 29 1.47 -25.44 2.39
C PRO A 29 1.36 -23.98 1.92
N PHE A 30 2.06 -23.07 2.58
CA PHE A 30 2.14 -21.66 2.18
C PHE A 30 3.24 -21.47 1.12
N HIS A 31 2.86 -20.98 -0.06
CA HIS A 31 3.75 -20.64 -1.17
C HIS A 31 3.80 -19.13 -1.38
N LEU A 32 4.97 -18.60 -1.77
CA LEU A 32 5.21 -17.18 -1.98
C LEU A 32 5.97 -16.93 -3.29
N HIS A 33 5.47 -16.00 -4.10
CA HIS A 33 6.18 -15.42 -5.25
C HIS A 33 6.71 -14.02 -4.91
N PRO A 34 7.77 -13.49 -5.55
CA PRO A 34 8.67 -14.17 -6.50
C PRO A 34 9.97 -14.63 -5.85
N VAL A 35 10.13 -14.40 -4.55
CA VAL A 35 11.39 -14.62 -3.82
C VAL A 35 11.40 -15.93 -3.07
N GLN A 36 12.59 -16.42 -2.76
CA GLN A 36 12.78 -17.50 -1.81
C GLN A 36 13.02 -16.92 -0.41
N PHE A 37 12.67 -17.68 0.60
CA PHE A 37 12.82 -17.35 2.00
C PHE A 37 13.56 -18.43 2.78
N GLN A 38 13.99 -18.08 3.98
CA GLN A 38 14.50 -19.01 4.98
C GLN A 38 13.56 -19.02 6.19
N ILE A 39 13.44 -20.16 6.87
CA ILE A 39 12.64 -20.26 8.09
C ILE A 39 13.52 -19.86 9.27
N LEU A 40 13.09 -18.87 10.05
CA LEU A 40 13.79 -18.43 11.27
C LEU A 40 13.47 -19.35 12.45
N ASP A 41 12.18 -19.60 12.67
CA ASP A 41 11.68 -20.44 13.75
C ASP A 41 10.23 -20.86 13.50
N ARG A 42 9.80 -21.85 14.29
CA ARG A 42 8.41 -22.32 14.37
C ARG A 42 7.96 -22.24 15.82
N ASN A 43 6.91 -21.48 16.10
CA ASN A 43 6.40 -21.28 17.46
C ASN A 43 7.49 -20.81 18.45
N GLY A 44 8.41 -19.96 17.99
CA GLY A 44 9.55 -19.50 18.79
C GLY A 44 10.64 -20.56 19.02
N GLN A 45 10.52 -21.75 18.44
CA GLN A 45 11.54 -22.81 18.49
C GLN A 45 12.43 -22.76 17.25
N PRO A 46 13.77 -22.87 17.39
CA PRO A 46 14.69 -22.82 16.27
C PRO A 46 14.35 -23.82 15.16
N SER A 47 14.58 -23.40 13.92
CA SER A 47 14.43 -24.22 12.72
C SER A 47 15.14 -25.57 12.81
N THR A 48 14.46 -26.63 12.36
CA THR A 48 15.01 -27.98 12.31
C THR A 48 15.90 -28.18 11.07
N SER A 49 16.59 -29.32 10.96
CA SER A 49 17.37 -29.65 9.76
C SER A 49 16.53 -29.69 8.48
N ALA A 50 15.25 -30.04 8.56
CA ALA A 50 14.32 -30.03 7.43
C ALA A 50 13.93 -28.60 6.99
N ASP A 51 14.02 -27.64 7.91
CA ASP A 51 13.71 -26.23 7.66
C ASP A 51 14.87 -25.47 7.02
N LEU A 52 16.07 -26.05 7.01
CA LEU A 52 17.25 -25.42 6.44
C LEU A 52 17.16 -25.29 4.91
N GLY A 53 17.91 -24.31 4.39
CA GLY A 53 17.97 -23.98 2.97
C GLY A 53 16.95 -22.93 2.54
N TRP A 54 17.08 -22.52 1.28
CA TRP A 54 16.13 -21.61 0.64
C TRP A 54 14.88 -22.37 0.22
N LYS A 55 13.71 -21.77 0.48
CA LYS A 55 12.40 -22.35 0.17
C LYS A 55 11.52 -21.30 -0.48
N ASP A 56 10.57 -21.74 -1.29
CA ASP A 56 9.44 -20.93 -1.76
C ASP A 56 8.11 -21.40 -1.14
N THR A 57 8.13 -22.56 -0.46
CA THR A 57 6.96 -23.22 0.09
C THR A 57 7.27 -23.80 1.46
N VAL A 58 6.38 -23.60 2.41
CA VAL A 58 6.50 -24.15 3.77
C VAL A 58 5.18 -24.76 4.23
N LEU A 59 5.23 -25.98 4.77
CA LEU A 59 4.08 -26.57 5.44
C LEU A 59 3.88 -25.90 6.81
N VAL A 60 2.67 -25.43 7.06
CA VAL A 60 2.25 -24.83 8.32
C VAL A 60 1.16 -25.72 8.95
N PRO A 61 1.50 -26.57 9.94
CA PRO A 61 0.54 -27.39 10.68
C PRO A 61 -0.54 -26.59 11.41
N PRO A 62 -1.64 -27.23 11.83
CA PRO A 62 -2.69 -26.57 12.63
C PRO A 62 -2.15 -25.93 13.90
N GLY A 63 -2.46 -24.66 14.13
CA GLY A 63 -2.04 -23.90 15.30
C GLY A 63 -0.60 -23.38 15.26
N ASP A 64 0.18 -23.71 14.23
CA ASP A 64 1.56 -23.26 14.12
C ASP A 64 1.68 -21.82 13.60
N LEU A 65 2.69 -21.13 14.13
CA LEU A 65 3.23 -19.87 13.65
C LEU A 65 4.63 -20.13 13.09
N VAL A 66 4.86 -19.83 11.82
CA VAL A 66 6.17 -19.95 11.19
C VAL A 66 6.66 -18.56 10.81
N ARG A 67 7.86 -18.20 11.26
CA ARG A 67 8.50 -16.94 10.87
C ARG A 67 9.47 -17.20 9.73
N ILE A 68 9.29 -16.49 8.63
CA ILE A 68 10.11 -16.59 7.43
C ILE A 68 10.79 -15.26 7.15
N ILE A 69 12.05 -15.29 6.71
CA ILE A 69 12.82 -14.10 6.33
C ILE A 69 13.15 -14.15 4.84
N MET A 70 12.99 -13.01 4.16
CA MET A 70 13.23 -12.88 2.73
C MET A 70 13.69 -11.47 2.36
N ALA A 71 14.39 -11.36 1.23
CA ALA A 71 14.83 -10.09 0.68
C ALA A 71 14.09 -9.81 -0.64
N PHE A 72 13.57 -8.59 -0.79
CA PHE A 72 12.91 -8.12 -2.00
C PHE A 72 13.88 -7.25 -2.82
N ASP A 73 14.95 -7.84 -3.32
CA ASP A 73 16.06 -7.13 -3.98
C ASP A 73 15.86 -6.91 -5.50
N ARG A 74 14.74 -7.38 -6.06
CA ARG A 74 14.45 -7.35 -7.50
C ARG A 74 12.95 -7.44 -7.79
N TYR A 75 12.61 -7.17 -9.05
CA TYR A 75 11.26 -7.31 -9.61
C TYR A 75 10.21 -6.41 -8.96
N ALA A 76 10.52 -5.12 -8.77
CA ALA A 76 9.49 -4.14 -8.44
C ALA A 76 8.55 -3.93 -9.63
N ASP A 77 7.26 -3.98 -9.37
CA ASP A 77 6.21 -3.58 -10.30
C ASP A 77 5.06 -2.96 -9.46
N PRO A 78 4.80 -1.65 -9.59
CA PRO A 78 3.76 -0.99 -8.80
C PRO A 78 2.35 -1.32 -9.30
N GLN A 79 2.18 -1.94 -10.47
CA GLN A 79 0.89 -2.24 -11.09
C GLN A 79 0.52 -3.73 -10.99
N VAL A 80 1.51 -4.61 -11.03
CA VAL A 80 1.30 -6.05 -11.11
C VAL A 80 1.60 -6.71 -9.76
N PRO A 81 0.57 -7.17 -9.03
CA PRO A 81 0.80 -7.84 -7.76
C PRO A 81 1.41 -9.23 -7.93
N TYR A 82 2.28 -9.57 -6.98
CA TYR A 82 2.67 -10.94 -6.69
C TYR A 82 1.65 -11.59 -5.76
N MET A 83 1.71 -12.91 -5.68
CA MET A 83 0.77 -13.70 -4.90
C MET A 83 1.51 -14.52 -3.83
N TYR A 84 0.83 -14.73 -2.73
CA TYR A 84 1.10 -15.84 -1.82
C TYR A 84 -0.19 -16.62 -1.62
N HIS A 85 -0.09 -17.93 -1.53
CA HIS A 85 -1.28 -18.77 -1.47
C HIS A 85 -1.01 -20.14 -0.87
N CYS A 86 -2.09 -20.84 -0.54
CA CYS A 86 -2.02 -22.24 -0.17
C CYS A 86 -1.80 -23.10 -1.42
N HIS A 87 -0.78 -23.96 -1.43
CA HIS A 87 -0.50 -24.89 -2.55
C HIS A 87 -1.47 -26.11 -2.58
N ILE A 88 -2.65 -25.95 -1.99
CA ILE A 88 -3.81 -26.83 -2.13
C ILE A 88 -4.82 -26.03 -2.94
N LEU A 89 -4.96 -26.35 -4.23
CA LEU A 89 -5.71 -25.54 -5.20
C LEU A 89 -7.14 -25.23 -4.74
N GLU A 90 -7.84 -26.20 -4.14
CA GLU A 90 -9.19 -25.98 -3.62
C GLU A 90 -9.22 -24.94 -2.49
N HIS A 91 -8.17 -24.85 -1.66
CA HIS A 91 -8.10 -23.84 -0.60
C HIS A 91 -7.74 -22.46 -1.15
N GLU A 92 -6.85 -22.41 -2.15
CA GLU A 92 -6.52 -21.20 -2.91
C GLU A 92 -7.77 -20.57 -3.52
N ASP A 93 -8.54 -21.35 -4.28
CA ASP A 93 -9.79 -20.93 -4.92
C ASP A 93 -10.84 -20.45 -3.89
N ASN A 94 -10.84 -21.06 -2.71
CA ASN A 94 -11.73 -20.72 -1.59
C ASN A 94 -11.22 -19.56 -0.71
N GLY A 95 -10.19 -18.83 -1.15
CA GLY A 95 -9.79 -17.56 -0.53
C GLY A 95 -8.50 -17.60 0.30
N MET A 96 -7.74 -18.70 0.28
CA MET A 96 -6.39 -18.76 0.85
C MET A 96 -5.32 -18.27 -0.13
N MET A 97 -5.60 -17.13 -0.78
CA MET A 97 -4.67 -16.38 -1.60
C MET A 97 -4.67 -14.93 -1.13
N GLY A 98 -3.48 -14.34 -1.07
CA GLY A 98 -3.29 -12.91 -0.92
C GLY A 98 -2.35 -12.36 -1.98
N GLN A 99 -2.38 -11.04 -2.11
CA GLN A 99 -1.66 -10.29 -3.13
C GLN A 99 -0.81 -9.21 -2.48
N PHE A 100 0.35 -8.94 -3.05
CA PHE A 100 1.18 -7.82 -2.60
C PHE A 100 1.93 -7.18 -3.76
N LEU A 101 2.27 -5.90 -3.60
CA LEU A 101 3.09 -5.16 -4.55
C LEU A 101 4.53 -5.07 -4.03
N VAL A 102 5.49 -5.12 -4.94
CA VAL A 102 6.86 -4.70 -4.65
C VAL A 102 7.08 -3.36 -5.35
N VAL A 103 7.35 -2.31 -4.59
CA VAL A 103 7.40 -0.93 -5.08
C VAL A 103 8.77 -0.32 -4.89
N GLU A 104 9.21 0.47 -5.87
CA GLU A 104 10.35 1.35 -5.68
C GLU A 104 9.95 2.55 -4.81
N GLU A 105 10.90 3.13 -4.08
CA GLU A 105 10.68 4.42 -3.44
C GLU A 105 10.40 5.48 -4.53
N PRO A 106 9.24 6.16 -4.48
CA PRO A 106 8.91 7.16 -5.48
C PRO A 106 9.82 8.37 -5.35
N GLU A 107 10.11 9.01 -6.49
CA GLU A 107 10.75 10.32 -6.50
C GLU A 107 9.89 11.33 -5.71
N GLN A 108 10.52 12.34 -5.10
CA GLN A 108 9.84 13.39 -4.34
C GLN A 108 9.16 12.93 -3.03
N LEU A 109 9.65 11.86 -2.39
CA LEU A 109 9.19 11.43 -1.05
C LEU A 109 9.20 12.56 0.01
N SER A 110 10.07 13.55 -0.16
CA SER A 110 10.12 14.75 0.69
C SER A 110 8.81 15.56 0.68
N LEU A 111 7.94 15.41 -0.33
CA LEU A 111 6.65 16.09 -0.39
C LEU A 111 5.63 15.55 0.63
N ILE A 112 5.85 14.33 1.13
CA ILE A 112 4.94 13.67 2.07
C ILE A 112 5.51 13.48 3.48
N THR A 113 6.68 14.07 3.75
CA THR A 113 7.39 13.96 5.04
C THR A 113 7.67 15.35 5.62
N GLY A 114 7.96 15.41 6.93
CA GLY A 114 8.26 16.65 7.66
C GLY A 114 7.03 17.46 8.09
N LYS A 115 5.85 17.19 7.53
CA LYS A 115 4.56 17.76 7.95
C LYS A 115 3.46 16.70 7.86
N THR A 116 2.45 16.80 8.73
CA THR A 116 1.19 16.07 8.55
C THR A 116 0.65 16.38 7.17
N THR A 117 0.46 15.33 6.37
CA THR A 117 0.15 15.46 4.94
C THR A 117 -1.10 14.68 4.60
N VAL A 118 -1.98 15.29 3.81
CA VAL A 118 -3.06 14.60 3.12
C VAL A 118 -2.63 14.41 1.67
N VAL A 119 -2.70 13.17 1.21
CA VAL A 119 -2.57 12.82 -0.21
C VAL A 119 -3.96 12.57 -0.76
N THR A 120 -4.31 13.21 -1.87
CA THR A 120 -5.54 12.91 -2.60
C THR A 120 -5.25 12.48 -4.03
N PHE A 121 -5.88 11.39 -4.45
CA PHE A 121 -5.84 10.90 -5.81
C PHE A 121 -7.05 11.43 -6.58
N ILE A 122 -6.79 12.05 -7.72
CA ILE A 122 -7.82 12.46 -8.68
C ILE A 122 -7.67 11.65 -9.96
N THR A 123 -8.78 11.18 -10.50
CA THR A 123 -8.79 10.30 -11.68
C THR A 123 -8.60 11.06 -12.99
N GLY A 124 -8.83 12.37 -12.97
CA GLY A 124 -8.52 13.28 -14.07
C GLY A 124 -8.86 14.73 -13.71
N VAL A 125 -8.06 15.66 -14.24
CA VAL A 125 -8.14 17.11 -13.98
C VAL A 125 -9.31 17.78 -14.70
N GLN A 126 -9.83 17.14 -15.76
CA GLN A 126 -11.02 17.60 -16.48
C GLN A 126 -12.33 17.21 -15.77
N CYS A 127 -12.26 16.36 -14.75
CA CYS A 127 -13.42 16.00 -13.92
C CYS A 127 -13.77 17.16 -12.99
N GLY A 128 -14.94 17.78 -13.19
CA GLY A 128 -15.40 18.91 -12.37
C GLY A 128 -15.47 18.59 -10.88
N HIS A 129 -15.89 17.38 -10.51
CA HIS A 129 -15.95 16.94 -9.12
C HIS A 129 -14.55 16.71 -8.51
N CYS A 130 -13.58 16.21 -9.28
CA CYS A 130 -12.19 16.08 -8.81
C CYS A 130 -11.56 17.44 -8.49
N TYR A 131 -11.81 18.43 -9.35
CA TYR A 131 -11.29 19.78 -9.11
C TYR A 131 -11.91 20.44 -7.88
N GLU A 132 -13.25 20.41 -7.74
CA GLU A 132 -13.89 21.02 -6.57
C GLU A 132 -13.48 20.34 -5.27
N HIS A 133 -13.26 19.02 -5.30
CA HIS A 133 -12.70 18.28 -4.18
C HIS A 133 -11.30 18.77 -3.83
N ALA A 134 -10.39 18.83 -4.80
CA ALA A 134 -9.02 19.34 -4.60
C ALA A 134 -9.00 20.79 -4.09
N ARG A 135 -9.84 21.67 -4.66
CA ARG A 135 -9.96 23.07 -4.26
C ARG A 135 -10.43 23.21 -2.82
N LEU A 136 -11.44 22.44 -2.40
CA LEU A 136 -11.95 22.43 -1.03
C LEU A 136 -10.88 21.95 -0.04
N PHE A 137 -10.14 20.90 -0.40
CA PHE A 137 -9.05 20.40 0.42
C PHE A 137 -7.93 21.43 0.56
N ASP A 138 -7.49 22.04 -0.55
CA ASP A 138 -6.43 23.05 -0.55
C ASP A 138 -6.77 24.24 0.38
N GLU A 139 -8.02 24.71 0.32
CA GLU A 139 -8.52 25.78 1.18
C GLU A 139 -8.51 25.37 2.66
N VAL A 140 -9.19 24.29 3.01
CA VAL A 140 -9.42 23.89 4.42
C VAL A 140 -8.15 23.38 5.08
N LEU A 141 -7.33 22.59 4.39
CA LEU A 141 -6.13 22.00 4.97
C LEU A 141 -5.04 23.05 5.22
N ARG A 142 -4.89 24.01 4.31
CA ARG A 142 -3.95 25.13 4.47
C ARG A 142 -4.26 25.98 5.69
N GLU A 143 -5.54 26.27 5.96
CA GLU A 143 -5.97 26.99 7.16
C GLU A 143 -5.64 26.25 8.47
N ASN A 144 -5.36 24.94 8.40
CA ASN A 144 -5.09 24.08 9.55
C ASN A 144 -3.63 23.58 9.61
N ASP A 145 -2.72 24.19 8.83
CA ASP A 145 -1.30 23.81 8.68
C ASP A 145 -1.12 22.31 8.41
N ILE A 146 -1.95 21.79 7.50
CA ILE A 146 -1.86 20.42 6.97
C ILE A 146 -1.46 20.54 5.51
N ASN A 147 -0.40 19.81 5.13
CA ASN A 147 0.09 19.80 3.75
C ASN A 147 -0.87 18.99 2.85
N LEU A 148 -1.05 19.44 1.60
CA LEU A 148 -1.83 18.73 0.60
C LEU A 148 -0.94 18.35 -0.59
N VAL A 149 -0.95 17.07 -0.93
CA VAL A 149 -0.36 16.52 -2.15
C VAL A 149 -1.48 15.94 -3.01
N ILE A 150 -1.57 16.40 -4.26
CA ILE A 150 -2.51 15.89 -5.25
C ILE A 150 -1.74 14.96 -6.20
N ILE A 151 -2.29 13.77 -6.43
CA ILE A 151 -1.72 12.79 -7.35
C ILE A 151 -2.73 12.52 -8.46
N THR A 152 -2.28 12.58 -9.71
CA THR A 152 -3.12 12.38 -10.89
C THR A 152 -2.42 11.47 -11.91
N PRO A 153 -3.13 10.59 -12.64
CA PRO A 153 -2.54 9.78 -13.68
C PRO A 153 -2.27 10.54 -14.99
N GLU A 154 -2.69 11.81 -15.10
CA GLU A 154 -2.50 12.64 -16.30
C GLU A 154 -1.16 13.38 -16.27
N SER A 155 -0.71 13.93 -17.40
CA SER A 155 0.49 14.77 -17.51
C SER A 155 0.13 16.21 -17.91
N GLU A 156 1.10 17.13 -17.88
CA GLU A 156 0.94 18.45 -18.54
C GLU A 156 0.66 18.30 -20.05
N PRO A 157 -0.10 19.22 -20.68
CA PRO A 157 -0.67 20.48 -20.16
C PRO A 157 -2.05 20.34 -19.51
N ASP A 158 -2.62 19.13 -19.43
CA ASP A 158 -4.00 18.94 -18.98
C ASP A 158 -4.21 19.46 -17.55
N GLN A 159 -3.14 19.52 -16.75
CA GLN A 159 -3.15 19.84 -15.32
C GLN A 159 -3.19 21.33 -14.93
N GLU A 160 -3.10 22.29 -15.86
CA GLU A 160 -2.92 23.72 -15.56
C GLU A 160 -3.86 24.26 -14.48
N ARG A 161 -5.13 23.82 -14.52
CA ARG A 161 -6.16 24.24 -13.57
C ARG A 161 -5.88 23.78 -12.13
N VAL A 162 -5.36 22.57 -11.95
CA VAL A 162 -5.03 21.98 -10.63
C VAL A 162 -3.68 22.51 -10.15
N ALA A 163 -2.73 22.72 -11.06
CA ALA A 163 -1.41 23.29 -10.76
C ALA A 163 -1.48 24.72 -10.18
N ALA A 164 -2.60 25.43 -10.37
CA ALA A 164 -2.84 26.73 -9.77
C ALA A 164 -3.21 26.70 -8.27
N LEU A 165 -3.49 25.52 -7.70
CA LEU A 165 -3.74 25.35 -6.27
C LEU A 165 -2.43 25.41 -5.47
N SER A 166 -2.50 25.76 -4.18
CA SER A 166 -1.28 25.88 -3.34
C SER A 166 -0.63 24.53 -2.97
N SER A 167 -1.32 23.44 -3.28
CA SER A 167 -0.89 22.05 -3.11
C SER A 167 0.28 21.66 -4.00
N SER A 168 1.05 20.66 -3.56
CA SER A 168 2.01 19.99 -4.45
C SER A 168 1.26 19.04 -5.39
N LEU A 169 1.56 19.08 -6.69
CA LEU A 169 0.96 18.21 -7.70
C LEU A 169 1.98 17.19 -8.21
N ILE A 170 1.57 15.93 -8.31
CA ILE A 170 2.37 14.82 -8.81
C ILE A 170 1.64 14.17 -9.99
N SER A 171 2.36 14.05 -11.10
CA SER A 171 1.96 13.31 -12.30
C SER A 171 2.39 11.85 -12.17
N ASP A 172 1.46 10.95 -11.86
CA ASP A 172 1.69 9.53 -11.63
C ASP A 172 1.26 8.66 -12.82
N THR A 173 1.74 8.99 -14.02
CA THR A 173 1.39 8.30 -15.27
C THR A 173 1.84 6.84 -15.29
N ALA A 174 2.89 6.50 -14.53
CA ALA A 174 3.38 5.13 -14.37
C ALA A 174 2.76 4.40 -13.16
N GLY A 175 1.91 5.09 -12.39
CA GLY A 175 1.25 4.54 -11.20
C GLY A 175 2.21 4.14 -10.07
N LYS A 176 3.41 4.73 -10.01
CA LYS A 176 4.40 4.48 -8.94
C LYS A 176 3.84 4.90 -7.58
N TRP A 177 3.23 6.08 -7.49
CA TRP A 177 2.63 6.55 -6.25
C TRP A 177 1.35 5.80 -5.90
N ALA A 178 0.50 5.50 -6.87
CA ALA A 178 -0.66 4.64 -6.66
C ALA A 178 -0.22 3.26 -6.14
N GLY A 179 0.85 2.68 -6.67
CA GLY A 179 1.44 1.42 -6.17
C GLY A 179 1.98 1.55 -4.76
N TRP A 180 2.72 2.61 -4.46
CA TRP A 180 3.25 2.91 -3.12
C TRP A 180 2.17 2.94 -2.04
N PHE A 181 0.97 3.39 -2.39
CA PHE A 181 -0.19 3.41 -1.49
C PHE A 181 -1.12 2.18 -1.62
N GLY A 182 -0.77 1.20 -2.47
CA GLY A 182 -1.51 -0.05 -2.66
C GLY A 182 -2.81 0.10 -3.47
N MET A 183 -2.85 1.06 -4.41
CA MET A 183 -4.04 1.47 -5.16
C MET A 183 -3.96 1.28 -6.69
N ALA A 184 -2.80 0.91 -7.22
CA ALA A 184 -2.51 0.98 -8.65
C ALA A 184 -3.19 -0.10 -9.51
N HIS A 185 -3.27 -1.33 -9.01
CA HIS A 185 -3.65 -2.54 -9.74
C HIS A 185 -5.12 -2.57 -10.23
N THR A 186 -5.96 -1.65 -9.75
CA THR A 186 -7.38 -1.51 -10.16
C THR A 186 -7.62 -0.39 -11.18
N GLY A 187 -6.56 0.28 -11.62
CA GLY A 187 -6.65 1.52 -12.38
C GLY A 187 -6.93 2.74 -11.49
N PRO A 188 -7.09 3.94 -12.09
CA PRO A 188 -7.25 5.18 -11.33
C PRO A 188 -8.50 5.15 -10.44
N THR A 189 -8.32 5.36 -9.14
CA THR A 189 -9.39 5.42 -8.15
C THR A 189 -9.29 6.71 -7.33
N HIS A 190 -10.42 7.11 -6.72
CA HIS A 190 -10.36 8.17 -5.71
C HIS A 190 -9.80 7.58 -4.42
N GLY A 191 -8.73 8.17 -3.94
CA GLY A 191 -8.13 7.84 -2.66
C GLY A 191 -7.80 9.09 -1.89
N THR A 192 -7.99 9.03 -0.58
CA THR A 192 -7.50 10.03 0.36
C THR A 192 -6.71 9.31 1.43
N VAL A 193 -5.47 9.73 1.61
CA VAL A 193 -4.53 9.15 2.57
C VAL A 193 -4.09 10.25 3.52
N LEU A 194 -4.17 9.99 4.81
CA LEU A 194 -3.61 10.85 5.85
C LEU A 194 -2.29 10.25 6.32
N LEU A 195 -1.28 11.09 6.34
CA LEU A 195 0.08 10.77 6.74
C LEU A 195 0.47 11.61 7.96
N ASP A 196 1.25 11.01 8.85
CA ASP A 196 1.92 11.76 9.92
C ASP A 196 3.16 12.52 9.38
N THR A 197 4.00 13.03 10.28
CA THR A 197 5.20 13.79 9.90
C THR A 197 6.36 12.92 9.39
N THR A 198 6.35 11.61 9.63
CA THR A 198 7.38 10.69 9.10
C THR A 198 6.99 10.16 7.71
N GLY A 199 5.75 10.40 7.29
CA GLY A 199 5.19 9.89 6.03
C GLY A 199 4.51 8.54 6.18
N GLU A 200 4.28 8.07 7.42
CA GLU A 200 3.55 6.84 7.66
C GLU A 200 2.04 7.03 7.46
N VAL A 201 1.40 6.03 6.85
CA VAL A 201 -0.06 6.01 6.64
C VAL A 201 -0.77 5.75 7.96
N VAL A 202 -1.44 6.76 8.47
CA VAL A 202 -2.24 6.66 9.71
C VAL A 202 -3.72 6.45 9.44
N TRP A 203 -4.19 6.80 8.24
CA TRP A 203 -5.56 6.55 7.80
C TRP A 203 -5.66 6.63 6.27
N ARG A 204 -6.58 5.87 5.67
CA ARG A 204 -6.91 5.97 4.24
C ARG A 204 -8.38 5.69 3.98
N SER A 205 -8.88 6.24 2.87
CA SER A 205 -10.17 5.92 2.28
C SER A 205 -9.99 5.78 0.76
N THR A 206 -10.39 4.64 0.22
CA THR A 206 -10.37 4.35 -1.22
C THR A 206 -11.79 3.98 -1.67
N ALA A 207 -12.35 4.73 -2.61
CA ALA A 207 -13.72 4.53 -3.07
C ALA A 207 -13.89 4.96 -4.54
N PRO A 208 -14.98 4.56 -5.21
CA PRO A 208 -15.30 5.07 -6.53
C PRO A 208 -15.56 6.59 -6.54
N GLU A 209 -16.00 7.15 -5.41
CA GLU A 209 -16.29 8.58 -5.23
C GLU A 209 -15.27 9.26 -4.32
N PRO A 210 -15.03 10.58 -4.49
CA PRO A 210 -14.15 11.35 -3.61
C PRO A 210 -14.60 11.38 -2.14
N TYR A 211 -13.65 11.45 -1.21
CA TYR A 211 -13.94 11.57 0.22
C TYR A 211 -14.27 13.03 0.60
N MET A 212 -15.54 13.32 0.90
CA MET A 212 -15.99 14.71 1.07
C MET A 212 -15.99 15.24 2.52
N ASP A 213 -15.74 14.41 3.54
CA ASP A 213 -15.79 14.83 4.95
C ASP A 213 -14.45 15.42 5.42
N VAL A 214 -14.09 16.58 4.85
CA VAL A 214 -12.81 17.27 5.10
C VAL A 214 -12.65 17.65 6.57
N GLN A 215 -13.74 17.99 7.26
CA GLN A 215 -13.67 18.38 8.67
C GLN A 215 -13.27 17.22 9.57
N ASN A 216 -13.77 16.02 9.30
CA ASN A 216 -13.35 14.80 9.99
C ASN A 216 -11.88 14.48 9.71
N LEU A 217 -11.42 14.68 8.47
CA LEU A 217 -10.01 14.54 8.12
C LEU A 217 -9.12 15.51 8.90
N VAL A 218 -9.51 16.79 9.00
CA VAL A 218 -8.81 17.79 9.83
C VAL A 218 -8.80 17.38 11.30
N ASN A 219 -9.94 16.89 11.82
CA ASN A 219 -10.03 16.44 13.19
C ASN A 219 -9.10 15.25 13.45
N ARG A 220 -9.00 14.29 12.53
CA ARG A 220 -8.04 13.17 12.61
C ARG A 220 -6.61 13.68 12.62
N ALA A 221 -6.25 14.54 11.66
CA ALA A 221 -4.93 15.12 11.54
C ALA A 221 -4.48 15.89 12.80
N LYS A 222 -5.40 16.63 13.43
CA LYS A 222 -5.13 17.36 14.69
C LYS A 222 -4.94 16.46 15.90
N ASN A 223 -5.44 15.23 15.87
CA ASN A 223 -5.37 14.27 16.97
C ASN A 223 -4.25 13.24 16.78
N LEU A 224 -3.37 13.40 15.79
CA LEU A 224 -2.22 12.52 15.62
C LEU A 224 -1.21 12.71 16.77
N PRO A 225 -0.63 11.63 17.31
CA PRO A 225 0.36 11.73 18.35
C PRO A 225 1.64 12.41 17.83
N GLY A 226 2.20 13.32 18.63
CA GLY A 226 3.50 13.96 18.32
C GLY A 226 3.45 15.24 17.48
N ARG A 227 2.30 15.89 17.37
CA ARG A 227 2.18 17.27 16.83
C ARG A 227 2.59 18.33 17.85
#